data_AF-A0A1J8P1H2-F1
#
_entry.id   AF-A0A1J8P1H2-F1
#
_cell.length_a   1.000
_cell.length_b   1.000
_cell.length_c   1.000
_cell.angle_alpha   90.00
_cell.angle_beta   90.00
_cell.angle_gamma   90.00
#
_symmetry.space_group_name_H-M   'P 1'
#
loop_
_entity.id
_entity.type
_entity.pdbx_description
1 polymer ?
#
loop_
_entity_poly.entity_id
_entity_poly.type
_entity_poly.pdbx_seq_one_letter_code
_entity_poly.pdbx_strand_id
1 'polypeptide(L)'
;FGKTNGSAVDLSVIASGAGGFVINGENADDWSGLSVSSAGDVNGDGLDDLIVGAFNADPNNKSDAGKSYVVFGKTDTKAVDLADISASNGVVAHAIDFQGNGESNILTGTSAD
;
A
#
# COMPACT_ATOMS: atom_id res chain seq x y z
N PHE A 1 -7.45 -4.42 -8.87
CA PHE A 1 -7.57 -4.39 -7.41
C PHE A 1 -8.96 -3.86 -7.07
N GLY A 2 -9.72 -4.56 -6.23
CA GLY A 2 -11.07 -4.14 -5.82
C GLY A 2 -12.24 -4.44 -6.77
N LYS A 3 -12.04 -5.13 -7.91
CA LYS A 3 -13.14 -5.64 -8.74
C LYS A 3 -13.06 -7.16 -8.83
N THR A 4 -14.18 -7.83 -8.60
CA THR A 4 -14.31 -9.30 -8.69
C THR A 4 -14.59 -9.80 -10.11
N ASN A 5 -14.73 -8.88 -11.09
CA ASN A 5 -15.01 -9.22 -12.48
C ASN A 5 -13.88 -8.74 -13.42
N GLY A 6 -13.66 -9.48 -14.52
CA GLY A 6 -12.62 -9.21 -15.51
C GLY A 6 -13.00 -8.13 -16.54
N SER A 7 -13.94 -7.24 -16.21
CA SER A 7 -14.34 -6.17 -17.13
C SER A 7 -13.21 -5.15 -17.28
N ALA A 8 -13.05 -4.61 -18.49
CA ALA A 8 -12.04 -3.61 -18.78
C ALA A 8 -12.18 -2.37 -17.87
N VAL A 9 -11.05 -1.77 -17.50
CA VAL A 9 -11.02 -0.52 -16.74
C VAL A 9 -11.07 0.65 -17.71
N ASP A 10 -12.12 1.47 -17.63
CA ASP A 10 -12.22 2.71 -18.39
C ASP A 10 -11.59 3.88 -17.63
N LEU A 11 -10.46 4.37 -18.11
CA LEU A 11 -9.72 5.47 -17.48
C LEU A 11 -10.48 6.79 -17.52
N SER A 12 -11.40 6.99 -18.47
CA SER A 12 -12.23 8.20 -18.53
C SER A 12 -13.26 8.24 -17.40
N VAL A 13 -13.77 7.07 -17.01
CA VAL A 13 -14.68 6.90 -15.86
C VAL A 13 -13.93 7.18 -14.56
N ILE A 14 -12.72 6.67 -14.41
CA ILE A 14 -11.85 6.97 -13.25
C ILE A 14 -11.53 8.47 -13.18
N ALA A 15 -11.17 9.09 -14.31
CA ALA A 15 -10.88 10.51 -14.38
C ALA A 15 -12.10 11.39 -14.05
N SER A 16 -13.32 10.89 -14.27
CA SER A 16 -14.56 11.54 -13.85
C SER A 16 -14.90 11.34 -12.36
N GLY A 17 -14.03 10.69 -11.59
CA GLY A 17 -14.21 10.42 -10.16
C GLY A 17 -15.06 9.19 -9.85
N ALA A 18 -15.36 8.36 -10.86
CA ALA A 18 -16.16 7.16 -10.69
C ALA A 18 -15.28 5.91 -10.64
N GLY A 19 -15.29 5.22 -9.50
CA GLY A 19 -14.60 3.96 -9.29
C GLY A 19 -13.12 4.09 -8.92
N GLY A 20 -12.61 3.08 -8.22
CA GLY A 20 -11.25 3.09 -7.66
C GLY A 20 -11.09 4.09 -6.51
N PHE A 21 -9.86 4.21 -6.03
CA PHE A 21 -9.43 5.15 -5.01
C PHE A 21 -8.02 5.63 -5.32
N VAL A 22 -7.65 6.79 -4.80
CA VAL A 22 -6.28 7.33 -4.90
C VAL A 22 -5.45 6.86 -3.71
N ILE A 23 -4.16 6.62 -3.94
CA ILE A 23 -3.16 6.38 -2.88
C ILE A 23 -2.24 7.61 -2.87
N ASN A 24 -2.27 8.38 -1.79
CA ASN A 24 -1.44 9.57 -1.62
C ASN A 24 -0.15 9.20 -0.88
N GLY A 25 0.98 9.70 -1.37
CA GLY A 25 2.30 9.49 -0.77
C GLY A 25 2.41 10.03 0.65
N GLU A 26 3.37 9.50 1.42
CA GLU A 26 3.63 9.95 2.78
C GLU A 26 4.34 11.31 2.81
N ASN A 27 5.49 11.42 2.15
CA ASN A 27 6.23 12.68 2.01
C ASN A 27 6.50 13.02 0.54
N ALA A 28 6.78 14.30 0.30
CA ALA A 28 7.31 14.73 -0.98
C ALA A 28 8.66 14.04 -1.24
N ASP A 29 8.95 13.74 -2.51
CA ASP A 29 10.20 13.12 -2.94
C ASP A 29 10.49 11.71 -2.39
N ASP A 30 9.54 11.05 -1.73
CA ASP A 30 9.65 9.61 -1.38
C ASP A 30 9.48 8.68 -2.61
N TRP A 31 9.03 9.24 -3.74
CA TRP A 31 8.73 8.56 -5.00
C TRP A 31 7.81 7.32 -4.85
N SER A 32 6.88 7.39 -3.88
CA SER A 32 5.83 6.39 -3.70
C SER A 32 5.03 6.19 -4.98
N GLY A 33 4.82 4.93 -5.38
CA GLY A 33 4.02 4.59 -6.57
C GLY A 33 4.82 4.54 -7.88
N LEU A 34 6.14 4.77 -7.87
CA LEU A 34 6.99 4.48 -9.02
C LEU A 34 7.00 2.97 -9.34
N SER A 35 6.89 2.13 -8.32
CA SER A 35 6.70 0.68 -8.45
C SER A 35 5.48 0.23 -7.66
N VAL A 36 4.63 -0.56 -8.31
CA VAL A 36 3.41 -1.16 -7.73
C VAL A 36 3.28 -2.59 -8.22
N SER A 37 2.96 -3.51 -7.31
CA SER A 37 2.66 -4.91 -7.62
C SER A 37 1.38 -5.37 -6.94
N SER A 38 0.76 -6.40 -7.51
CA SER A 38 -0.25 -7.20 -6.78
C SER A 38 0.41 -7.91 -5.61
N ALA A 39 -0.30 -7.98 -4.48
CA ALA A 39 0.04 -8.81 -3.32
C ALA A 39 -0.85 -10.06 -3.21
N GLY A 40 -1.92 -10.14 -4.02
CA GLY A 40 -3.05 -11.03 -3.75
C GLY A 40 -3.89 -10.56 -2.56
N ASP A 41 -4.89 -11.33 -2.16
CA ASP A 41 -5.69 -11.07 -0.96
C ASP A 41 -4.94 -11.57 0.29
N VAL A 42 -4.19 -10.68 0.96
CA VAL A 42 -3.35 -11.04 2.12
C VAL A 42 -4.10 -10.96 3.44
N ASN A 43 -5.26 -10.29 3.46
CA ASN A 43 -6.07 -10.11 4.67
C ASN A 43 -7.31 -11.04 4.71
N GLY A 44 -7.62 -11.74 3.62
CA GLY A 44 -8.70 -12.72 3.50
C GLY A 44 -10.09 -12.11 3.28
N ASP A 45 -10.18 -10.88 2.77
CA ASP A 45 -11.46 -10.19 2.55
C ASP A 45 -12.08 -10.44 1.15
N GLY A 46 -11.37 -11.18 0.30
CA GLY A 46 -11.77 -11.53 -1.05
C GLY A 46 -11.39 -10.49 -2.11
N LEU A 47 -10.60 -9.46 -1.77
CA LEU A 47 -10.10 -8.45 -2.68
C LEU A 47 -8.57 -8.50 -2.77
N ASP A 48 -8.03 -8.47 -3.99
CA ASP A 48 -6.57 -8.38 -4.15
C ASP A 48 -6.03 -7.05 -3.61
N ASP A 49 -4.97 -7.17 -2.79
CA ASP A 49 -4.20 -6.09 -2.19
C ASP A 49 -3.01 -5.67 -3.06
N LEU A 50 -2.38 -4.57 -2.66
CA LEU A 50 -1.28 -3.93 -3.37
C LEU A 50 -0.03 -3.80 -2.51
N ILE A 51 1.15 -3.98 -3.12
CA ILE A 51 2.42 -3.51 -2.58
C ILE A 51 2.83 -2.25 -3.33
N VAL A 52 3.10 -1.18 -2.60
CA VAL A 52 3.55 0.12 -3.12
C VAL A 52 4.93 0.44 -2.57
N GLY A 53 5.90 0.67 -3.45
CA GLY A 53 7.25 1.07 -3.07
C GLY A 53 7.42 2.59 -3.02
N ALA A 54 8.17 3.07 -2.03
CA ALA A 54 8.63 4.44 -1.87
C ALA A 54 10.14 4.41 -1.59
N PHE A 55 10.93 4.27 -2.66
CA PHE A 55 12.34 3.88 -2.54
C PHE A 55 13.26 5.00 -2.03
N ASN A 56 12.83 6.26 -2.09
CA ASN A 56 13.55 7.42 -1.55
C ASN A 56 13.14 7.79 -0.13
N ALA A 57 12.23 7.05 0.50
CA ALA A 57 11.79 7.37 1.85
C ALA A 57 12.92 7.22 2.88
N ASP A 58 12.86 8.04 3.94
CA ASP A 58 13.88 8.14 5.00
C ASP A 58 13.44 7.55 6.37
N PRO A 59 13.13 6.26 6.49
CA PRO A 59 12.71 5.67 7.76
C PRO A 59 13.83 5.69 8.81
N ASN A 60 13.46 5.90 10.08
CA ASN A 60 14.37 5.79 11.23
C ASN A 60 15.65 6.64 11.12
N ASN A 61 15.53 7.83 10.52
CA ASN A 61 16.64 8.75 10.25
C ASN A 61 17.73 8.17 9.35
N LYS A 62 17.36 7.29 8.39
CA LYS A 62 18.28 6.74 7.38
C LYS A 62 17.90 7.24 6.00
N SER A 63 18.82 7.95 5.34
CA SER A 63 18.65 8.47 3.97
C SER A 63 18.37 7.35 2.98
N ASP A 64 17.33 7.52 2.16
CA ASP A 64 16.93 6.69 1.02
C ASP A 64 16.88 5.18 1.34
N ALA A 65 16.59 4.83 2.60
CA ALA A 65 16.52 3.43 3.01
C ALA A 65 15.26 2.74 2.45
N GLY A 66 14.28 3.53 2.02
CA GLY A 66 13.06 3.09 1.35
C GLY A 66 12.00 2.56 2.32
N LYS A 67 10.74 2.69 1.90
CA LYS A 67 9.59 2.08 2.55
C LYS A 67 8.79 1.26 1.54
N SER A 68 8.10 0.25 2.04
CA SER A 68 7.11 -0.53 1.28
C SER A 68 5.82 -0.56 2.09
N TYR A 69 4.70 -0.37 1.41
CA TYR A 69 3.38 -0.36 2.00
C TYR A 69 2.55 -1.49 1.42
N VAL A 70 1.79 -2.17 2.27
CA VAL A 70 0.67 -3.01 1.82
C VAL A 70 -0.60 -2.18 1.92
N VAL A 71 -1.29 -2.02 0.80
CA VAL A 71 -2.55 -1.28 0.72
C VAL A 71 -3.66 -2.28 0.43
N PHE A 72 -4.59 -2.44 1.37
CA PHE A 72 -5.68 -3.38 1.20
C PHE A 72 -6.66 -2.96 0.10
N GLY A 73 -7.14 -3.96 -0.63
CA GLY A 73 -8.22 -3.83 -1.58
C GLY A 73 -9.48 -3.31 -0.90
N LYS A 74 -10.23 -2.47 -1.60
CA LYS A 74 -11.49 -1.90 -1.09
C LYS A 74 -12.41 -1.51 -2.24
N THR A 75 -13.70 -1.43 -1.93
CA THR A 75 -14.76 -1.10 -2.90
C THR A 75 -15.23 0.34 -2.80
N ASP A 76 -15.01 1.00 -1.65
CA ASP A 76 -15.29 2.42 -1.51
C ASP A 76 -14.19 3.27 -2.18
N THR A 77 -14.52 4.54 -2.46
CA THR A 77 -13.66 5.45 -3.23
C THR A 77 -12.84 6.40 -2.36
N LYS A 78 -12.81 6.21 -1.04
CA LYS A 78 -12.02 7.08 -0.14
C LYS A 78 -10.54 6.86 -0.39
N ALA A 79 -9.80 7.97 -0.41
CA ALA A 79 -8.35 7.96 -0.52
C ALA A 79 -7.69 7.11 0.58
N VAL A 80 -6.54 6.53 0.25
CA VAL A 80 -5.62 5.93 1.20
C VAL A 80 -4.41 6.84 1.30
N ASP A 81 -4.14 7.36 2.49
CA ASP A 81 -2.99 8.21 2.75
C ASP A 81 -1.87 7.35 3.38
N LEU A 82 -0.72 7.22 2.71
CA LEU A 82 0.39 6.39 3.22
C LEU A 82 0.97 6.93 4.54
N ALA A 83 0.78 8.22 4.82
CA ALA A 83 1.11 8.82 6.11
C ALA A 83 0.28 8.24 7.27
N ASP A 84 -1.00 7.93 7.05
CA ASP A 84 -1.86 7.33 8.06
C ASP A 84 -1.44 5.88 8.38
N ILE A 85 -0.92 5.17 7.37
CA ILE A 85 -0.34 3.83 7.51
C ILE A 85 0.91 3.89 8.39
N SER A 86 1.85 4.79 8.06
CA SER A 86 3.09 4.99 8.81
C SER A 86 2.84 5.47 10.26
N ALA A 87 1.80 6.26 10.47
CA ALA A 87 1.42 6.74 11.80
C ALA A 87 0.55 5.76 12.60
N SER A 88 0.21 4.59 12.03
CA SER A 88 -0.76 3.63 12.62
C SER A 88 -2.12 4.26 12.95
N ASN A 89 -2.49 5.34 12.26
CA ASN A 89 -3.68 6.15 12.54
C ASN A 89 -4.91 5.74 11.69
N GLY A 90 -4.72 4.87 10.70
CA GLY A 90 -5.78 4.43 9.79
C GLY A 90 -5.99 2.93 9.86
N VAL A 91 -7.19 2.51 10.27
CA VAL A 91 -7.65 1.12 10.26
C VAL A 91 -7.67 0.58 8.82
N VAL A 92 -6.54 0.11 8.28
CA VAL A 92 -6.39 -0.92 7.22
C VAL A 92 -4.93 -1.26 6.86
N ALA A 93 -3.89 -0.71 7.50
CA ALA A 93 -2.53 -1.12 7.18
C ALA A 93 -1.73 -1.37 8.46
N HIS A 94 -1.48 -2.65 8.71
CA HIS A 94 -0.52 -3.03 9.72
C HIS A 94 0.85 -3.02 9.06
N ALA A 95 1.79 -2.25 9.62
CA ALA A 95 3.17 -2.67 9.51
C ALA A 95 3.29 -4.06 10.15
N ILE A 96 3.86 -5.02 9.44
CA ILE A 96 3.99 -6.39 9.94
C ILE A 96 4.86 -6.34 11.21
N ASP A 97 4.30 -6.63 12.38
CA ASP A 97 5.06 -6.94 13.60
C ASP A 97 5.02 -8.46 13.82
N PHE A 98 5.94 -9.18 13.19
CA PHE A 98 6.08 -10.63 13.38
C PHE A 98 6.52 -11.03 14.80
N GLN A 99 7.03 -10.09 15.61
CA GLN A 99 7.68 -10.36 16.89
C GLN A 99 6.80 -10.04 18.10
N GLY A 100 5.64 -9.39 17.90
CA GLY A 100 4.71 -9.00 18.97
C GLY A 100 5.30 -7.97 19.95
N ASN A 101 6.27 -7.16 19.49
CA ASN A 101 6.95 -6.16 20.31
C ASN A 101 6.30 -4.76 20.22
N GLY A 102 5.26 -4.59 19.40
CA GLY A 102 4.58 -3.32 19.20
C GLY A 102 5.31 -2.33 18.30
N GLU A 103 6.37 -2.76 17.61
CA GLU A 103 7.13 -1.98 16.63
C GLU A 103 6.86 -2.48 15.20
N SER A 104 6.95 -1.59 14.21
CA SER A 104 6.84 -1.96 12.79
C SER A 104 8.06 -2.78 12.34
N ASN A 105 7.89 -4.03 11.88
CA ASN A 105 9.01 -4.84 11.37
C ASN A 105 9.13 -4.74 9.84
N ILE A 106 10.38 -4.72 9.36
CA ILE A 106 10.72 -4.76 7.94
C ILE A 106 10.79 -6.22 7.49
N LEU A 107 9.99 -6.59 6.49
CA LEU A 107 10.06 -7.88 5.82
C LEU A 107 11.30 -7.92 4.90
N THR A 108 12.47 -8.25 5.44
CA THR A 108 13.60 -8.65 4.59
C THR A 108 13.37 -10.10 4.19
N GLY A 109 12.76 -10.32 3.03
CA GLY A 109 12.60 -11.67 2.48
C GLY A 109 13.97 -12.35 2.38
N THR A 110 14.15 -13.49 3.05
CA THR A 110 15.26 -14.40 2.77
C THR A 110 14.74 -15.44 1.81
N SER A 111 15.20 -15.43 0.56
CA SER A 111 14.96 -16.53 -0.37
C SER A 111 15.63 -17.80 0.19
N ALA A 112 14.83 -18.71 0.71
CA ALA A 112 15.20 -20.11 0.78
C ALA A 112 14.13 -20.86 -0.02
N ASP A 113 14.55 -21.33 -1.19
CA ASP A 113 13.81 -22.24 -2.06
C ASP A 113 13.39 -23.52 -1.31
#